data_AF-A0A8I0L7Y6-F1
#
_entry.id   AF-A0A8I0L7Y6-F1
#
_cell.length_a   1.000
_cell.length_b   1.000
_cell.length_c   1.000
_cell.angle_alpha   90.00
_cell.angle_beta   90.00
_cell.angle_gamma   90.00
#
_symmetry.space_group_name_H-M   'P 1'
#
loop_
_entity.id
_entity.type
_entity.pdbx_description
1 polymer ?
#
loop_
_entity_poly.entity_id
_entity_poly.type
_entity_poly.pdbx_seq_one_letter_code
_entity_poly.pdbx_strand_id
1 'polypeptide(L)'
;ACREASPEDMIKAMRLYRAIKRIVEEERLSAITLSCFRLIDQTGTTGCLALALLNDEGIIAGCEGDLQSVFTMLAVKVLTGKNSF
;
A
#
# COMPACT_ATOMS: atom_id res chain seq x y z
N ALA A 1 -10.09 -17.61 16.40
CA ALA A 1 -8.73 -18.05 16.75
C ALA A 1 -7.75 -17.32 15.85
N CYS A 2 -6.69 -16.72 16.41
CA CYS A 2 -5.66 -16.09 15.59
C CYS A 2 -4.78 -17.20 14.99
N ARG A 3 -4.63 -17.20 13.66
CA ARG A 3 -3.83 -18.19 12.93
C ARG A 3 -2.70 -17.45 12.23
N GLU A 4 -1.49 -17.97 12.34
CA GLU A 4 -0.34 -17.42 11.65
C GLU A 4 -0.48 -17.62 10.13
N ALA A 5 0.06 -16.67 9.37
CA ALA A 5 0.01 -16.70 7.90
C ALA A 5 0.83 -17.88 7.36
N SER A 6 0.36 -18.52 6.29
CA SER A 6 1.12 -19.56 5.63
C SER A 6 2.18 -18.97 4.69
N PRO A 7 3.19 -19.74 4.25
CA PRO A 7 4.12 -19.32 3.21
C PRO A 7 3.41 -18.88 1.92
N GLU A 8 2.31 -19.53 1.55
CA GLU A 8 1.50 -19.18 0.38
C GLU A 8 0.81 -17.83 0.53
N ASP A 9 0.31 -17.51 1.73
CA ASP A 9 -0.29 -16.19 2.03
C ASP A 9 0.74 -15.08 1.87
N MET A 10 1.97 -15.31 2.36
CA MET A 10 3.09 -14.39 2.21
C MET A 10 3.45 -14.17 0.73
N ILE A 11 3.53 -15.25 -0.06
CA ILE A 11 3.81 -15.15 -1.50
C ILE A 11 2.72 -14.34 -2.22
N LYS A 12 1.44 -14.54 -1.89
CA LYS A 12 0.33 -13.74 -2.48
C LYS A 12 0.45 -12.26 -2.12
N ALA A 13 0.70 -11.94 -0.86
CA ALA A 13 0.87 -10.56 -0.41
C ALA A 13 2.07 -9.87 -1.09
N MET A 14 3.19 -10.58 -1.26
CA MET A 14 4.38 -10.06 -1.95
C MET A 14 4.16 -9.88 -3.46
N ARG A 15 3.38 -10.77 -4.11
CA ARG A 15 2.97 -10.58 -5.52
C ARG A 15 2.13 -9.33 -5.70
N LEU A 16 1.20 -9.08 -4.78
CA LEU A 16 0.39 -7.86 -4.78
C LEU A 16 1.26 -6.60 -4.61
N TYR A 17 2.17 -6.60 -3.62
CA TYR A 17 3.13 -5.51 -3.45
C TYR A 17 3.92 -5.23 -4.72
N ARG A 18 4.50 -6.26 -5.36
CA ARG A 18 5.26 -6.09 -6.61
C ARG A 18 4.40 -5.54 -7.75
N ALA A 19 3.15 -5.98 -7.87
CA ALA A 19 2.25 -5.50 -8.90
C ALA A 19 1.92 -4.00 -8.70
N ILE A 20 1.60 -3.61 -7.46
CA ILE A 20 1.31 -2.20 -7.13
C ILE A 20 2.55 -1.33 -7.33
N LYS A 21 3.71 -1.76 -6.82
CA LYS A 21 4.96 -1.01 -6.97
C LYS A 21 5.31 -0.77 -8.43
N ARG A 22 5.15 -1.79 -9.27
CA ARG A 22 5.34 -1.66 -10.72
C ARG A 22 4.45 -0.57 -11.33
N ILE A 23 3.16 -0.54 -10.96
CA ILE A 23 2.23 0.50 -11.43
C ILE A 23 2.67 1.89 -10.94
N VAL A 24 3.06 2.02 -9.67
CA VAL A 24 3.57 3.29 -9.11
C VAL A 24 4.77 3.80 -9.90
N GLU A 25 5.72 2.92 -10.22
CA GLU A 25 6.93 3.26 -10.97
C GLU A 25 6.65 3.60 -12.44
N GLU A 26 5.85 2.78 -13.13
CA GLU A 26 5.49 2.96 -14.54
C GLU A 26 4.71 4.27 -14.75
N GLU A 27 3.75 4.57 -13.87
CA GLU A 27 2.89 5.75 -13.95
C GLU A 27 3.47 6.97 -13.20
N ARG A 28 4.64 6.83 -12.55
CA ARG A 28 5.32 7.87 -11.76
C ARG A 28 4.43 8.52 -10.71
N LEU A 29 3.68 7.70 -9.98
CA LEU A 29 2.70 8.17 -8.99
C LEU A 29 3.40 8.74 -7.75
N SER A 30 2.93 9.89 -7.26
CA SER A 30 3.43 10.48 -6.01
C SER A 30 2.80 9.88 -4.77
N ALA A 31 1.58 9.34 -4.91
CA ALA A 31 0.85 8.66 -3.84
C ALA A 31 -0.24 7.74 -4.43
N ILE A 32 -0.68 6.75 -3.67
CA ILE A 32 -1.76 5.83 -4.05
C ILE A 32 -2.74 5.56 -2.90
N THR A 33 -3.93 5.09 -3.25
CA THR A 33 -4.83 4.41 -2.33
C THR A 33 -5.49 3.23 -3.03
N LEU A 34 -5.81 2.18 -2.28
CA LEU A 34 -6.43 0.96 -2.81
C LEU A 34 -7.90 0.89 -2.42
N SER A 35 -8.73 0.25 -3.25
CA SER A 35 -10.00 -0.31 -2.77
C SER A 35 -9.70 -1.68 -2.15
N CYS A 36 -9.42 -1.67 -0.85
CA CYS A 36 -8.88 -2.81 -0.12
C CYS A 36 -9.89 -3.98 -0.13
N PHE A 37 -11.18 -3.74 0.09
CA PHE A 37 -12.19 -4.79 0.10
C PHE A 37 -12.39 -5.46 -1.25
N ARG A 38 -12.50 -4.67 -2.33
CA ARG A 38 -12.62 -5.23 -3.69
C ARG A 38 -11.40 -6.10 -4.03
N LEU A 39 -10.23 -5.69 -3.56
CA LEU A 39 -9.00 -6.42 -3.81
C LEU A 39 -8.95 -7.76 -3.06
N ILE A 40 -9.47 -7.82 -1.84
CA ILE A 40 -9.63 -9.07 -1.09
C ILE A 40 -10.54 -10.03 -1.85
N ASP A 41 -11.69 -9.56 -2.33
CA ASP A 41 -12.64 -10.38 -3.11
C ASP A 41 -12.01 -10.95 -4.39
N GLN A 42 -11.14 -10.18 -5.05
CA GLN A 42 -10.52 -10.56 -6.31
C GLN A 42 -9.27 -11.42 -6.16
N THR A 43 -8.49 -11.21 -5.11
CA THR A 43 -7.13 -11.79 -4.98
C THR A 43 -7.00 -12.77 -3.81
N GLY A 44 -7.96 -12.78 -2.89
CA GLY A 44 -7.92 -13.57 -1.66
C GLY A 44 -6.78 -13.17 -0.73
N THR A 45 -6.26 -11.94 -0.85
CA THR A 45 -5.24 -11.38 0.05
C THR A 45 -5.50 -9.90 0.32
N THR A 46 -5.00 -9.40 1.45
CA THR A 46 -5.14 -7.99 1.83
C THR A 46 -4.01 -7.15 1.24
N GLY A 47 -4.29 -5.86 1.01
CA GLY A 47 -3.27 -4.88 0.61
C GLY A 47 -2.35 -4.41 1.74
N CYS A 48 -2.62 -4.77 3.00
CA CYS A 48 -1.98 -4.15 4.16
C CYS A 48 -0.45 -4.26 4.15
N LEU A 49 0.09 -5.45 3.87
CA LEU A 49 1.54 -5.64 3.78
C LEU A 49 2.15 -4.82 2.63
N ALA A 50 1.47 -4.78 1.48
CA ALA A 50 1.93 -4.00 0.33
C ALA A 50 1.96 -2.50 0.65
N LEU A 51 0.91 -1.97 1.28
CA LEU A 51 0.83 -0.57 1.69
C LEU A 51 1.92 -0.22 2.71
N ALA A 52 2.18 -1.09 3.70
CA ALA A 52 3.24 -0.88 4.69
C ALA A 52 4.63 -0.81 4.04
N LEU A 53 4.97 -1.78 3.18
CA LEU A 53 6.25 -1.81 2.48
C LEU A 53 6.45 -0.60 1.55
N LEU A 54 5.38 -0.13 0.90
CA LEU A 54 5.45 1.08 0.07
C LEU A 54 5.74 2.32 0.91
N ASN A 55 5.07 2.49 2.05
CA ASN A 55 5.34 3.62 2.95
C ASN A 55 6.77 3.58 3.53
N ASP A 56 7.27 2.39 3.89
CA ASP A 56 8.67 2.20 4.32
C ASP A 56 9.68 2.64 3.24
N GLU A 57 9.34 2.42 1.97
CA GLU A 57 10.14 2.86 0.81
C GLU A 57 9.92 4.34 0.44
N GLY A 58 9.02 5.02 1.14
CA GLY A 58 8.67 6.42 0.91
C GLY A 58 7.68 6.67 -0.22
N ILE A 59 6.99 5.64 -0.70
CA ILE A 59 5.83 5.79 -1.56
C ILE A 59 4.60 5.94 -0.66
N ILE A 60 3.97 7.12 -0.68
CA ILE A 60 2.80 7.39 0.16
C ILE A 60 1.64 6.50 -0.30
N ALA A 61 1.17 5.65 0.59
CA ALA A 61 0.14 4.66 0.27
C ALA A 61 -0.92 4.59 1.37
N GLY A 62 -2.19 4.77 0.99
CA GLY A 62 -3.36 4.68 1.88
C GLY A 62 -4.26 3.49 1.56
N CYS A 63 -5.19 3.19 2.47
CA CYS A 63 -6.20 2.14 2.27
C CYS A 63 -7.60 2.73 2.05
N GLU A 64 -8.44 1.91 1.42
CA GLU A 64 -9.87 2.10 1.16
C GLU A 64 -10.28 3.48 0.67
N GLY A 65 -9.50 4.03 -0.27
CA GLY A 65 -9.83 5.32 -0.86
C GLY A 65 -9.69 6.51 0.10
N ASP A 66 -9.00 6.37 1.24
CA ASP A 66 -8.80 7.48 2.19
C ASP A 66 -7.84 8.54 1.62
N LEU A 67 -8.39 9.39 0.76
CA LEU A 67 -7.68 10.48 0.13
C LEU A 67 -7.29 11.58 1.12
N GLN A 68 -8.01 11.73 2.23
CA GLN A 68 -7.74 12.78 3.22
C GLN A 68 -6.43 12.51 3.95
N SER A 69 -6.25 11.27 4.42
CA SER A 69 -4.99 10.85 5.05
C SER A 69 -3.83 10.87 4.05
N VAL A 70 -4.03 10.34 2.84
CA VAL A 70 -3.00 10.34 1.79
C VAL A 70 -2.55 11.75 1.42
N PHE A 71 -3.49 12.68 1.26
CA PHE A 71 -3.16 14.08 0.96
C PHE A 71 -2.40 14.73 2.12
N THR A 72 -2.81 14.46 3.35
CA THR A 72 -2.11 14.96 4.55
C THR A 72 -0.68 14.43 4.63
N MET A 73 -0.48 13.14 4.35
CA MET A 73 0.86 12.54 4.31
C MET A 73 1.75 13.19 3.23
N LEU A 74 1.17 13.48 2.06
CA LEU A 74 1.87 14.18 0.99
C LEU A 74 2.26 15.60 1.41
N ALA A 75 1.36 16.34 2.03
CA ALA A 75 1.63 17.68 2.54
C ALA A 75 2.76 17.67 3.58
N VAL A 76 2.71 16.75 4.55
CA VAL A 76 3.78 16.58 5.55
C VAL A 76 5.11 16.30 4.86
N LYS A 77 5.14 15.36 3.91
CA LYS A 77 6.37 15.01 3.19
C LYS A 77 6.96 16.19 2.42
N VAL A 78 6.14 16.99 1.75
CA VAL A 78 6.58 18.19 1.03
C VAL A 78 7.13 19.24 2.00
N LEU A 79 6.50 19.43 3.16
CA LEU A 79 6.89 20.45 4.12
C LEU A 79 8.14 20.09 4.92
N THR A 80 8.32 18.80 5.25
CA THR A 80 9.39 18.36 6.17
C THR A 80 10.50 17.57 5.48
N GLY A 81 10.30 17.13 4.23
CA GLY A 81 11.19 16.21 3.54
C GLY A 81 11.24 14.80 4.15
N LYS A 82 10.30 14.45 5.05
CA LYS A 82 10.25 13.17 5.76
C LYS A 82 8.96 12.42 5.45
N ASN A 83 9.02 11.09 5.41
CA ASN A 83 7.80 10.28 5.32
C ASN A 83 6.95 10.45 6.60
N SER A 84 5.65 10.28 6.46
CA SER A 84 4.69 10.28 7.57
C SER A 84 4.19 8.87 7.77
N PHE A 85 4.44 8.35 8.98
CA PHE A 85 4.34 6.94 9.40
C PHE A 85 5.24 5.97 8.62
#